data_AF-A0A517M0S9-F1
#
_entry.id   AF-A0A517M0S9-F1
#
_cell.length_a   1.000
_cell.length_b   1.000
_cell.length_c   1.000
_cell.angle_alpha   90.00
_cell.angle_beta   90.00
_cell.angle_gamma   90.00
#
_symmetry.space_group_name_H-M   'P 1'
#
loop_
_entity.id
_entity.type
_entity.pdbx_description
1 polymer ?
#
loop_
_entity_poly.entity_id
_entity_poly.type
_entity_poly.pdbx_seq_one_letter_code
_entity_poly.pdbx_strand_id
1 'polypeptide(L)'
;MPDHLVSSLKRWVASRATLHACDLDDGVASVWLPYALSKKYPAAHRDFSWQFLFASPRLAKDPRTGMLHRHHLAFDTFQVHLRRAVTAAGLLKHVTSHTFRHCFATHLLWAGTDIRSIQQLLGHNDVRTTEIYTHVRNPNEKRVESPLDRLQFRSAESALSRRQRHLATTD
;
A
#
# COMPACT_ATOMS: atom_id res chain seq x y z
N MET A 1 -5.56 13.23 -5.27
CA MET A 1 -4.67 13.18 -4.08
C MET A 1 -5.49 13.67 -2.88
N PRO A 2 -5.38 13.07 -1.68
CA PRO A 2 -6.16 13.53 -0.53
C PRO A 2 -5.80 14.97 -0.14
N ASP A 3 -6.81 15.84 0.01
CA ASP A 3 -6.61 17.28 0.22
C ASP A 3 -5.83 17.60 1.50
N HIS A 4 -6.07 16.83 2.56
CA HIS A 4 -5.40 17.01 3.85
C HIS A 4 -3.88 16.73 3.80
N LEU A 5 -3.38 16.02 2.78
CA LEU A 5 -1.95 15.76 2.60
C LEU A 5 -1.24 16.86 1.80
N VAL A 6 -1.99 17.71 1.07
CA VAL A 6 -1.44 18.75 0.18
C VAL A 6 -0.50 19.67 0.96
N SER A 7 -0.94 20.18 2.11
CA SER A 7 -0.16 21.13 2.91
C SER A 7 1.13 20.52 3.47
N SER A 8 1.06 19.28 3.94
CA SER A 8 2.24 18.55 4.43
C SER A 8 3.23 18.28 3.31
N LEU A 9 2.74 17.91 2.12
CA LEU A 9 3.58 17.69 0.95
C LEU A 9 4.25 18.98 0.46
N LYS A 10 3.53 20.10 0.45
CA LYS A 10 4.10 21.41 0.11
C LYS A 10 5.23 21.80 1.07
N ARG A 11 5.08 21.57 2.38
CA ARG A 11 6.16 21.79 3.35
C ARG A 11 7.36 20.89 3.09
N TRP A 12 7.13 19.63 2.72
CA TRP A 12 8.21 18.71 2.35
C TRP A 12 8.94 19.17 1.09
N VAL A 13 8.22 19.58 0.04
CA VAL A 13 8.80 20.14 -1.19
C VAL A 13 9.63 21.39 -0.87
N ALA A 14 9.14 22.28 -0.01
CA ALA A 14 9.88 23.47 0.39
C ALA A 14 11.18 23.13 1.14
N SER A 15 11.13 22.21 2.10
CA SER A 15 12.33 21.68 2.76
C SER A 15 13.33 21.07 1.76
N ARG A 16 12.80 20.33 0.78
CA ARG A 16 13.63 19.76 -0.28
C ARG A 16 14.16 20.83 -1.24
N ALA A 17 13.49 21.95 -1.46
CA ALA A 17 14.06 23.06 -2.23
C ALA A 17 15.24 23.70 -1.48
N THR A 18 15.12 23.91 -0.17
CA THR A 18 16.21 24.47 0.66
C THR A 18 17.45 23.59 0.63
N LEU A 19 17.32 22.28 0.91
CA LEU A 19 18.49 21.41 0.89
C LEU A 19 19.09 21.29 -0.53
N HIS A 20 18.30 21.47 -1.59
CA HIS A 20 18.83 21.44 -2.96
C HIS A 20 19.66 22.70 -3.27
N ALA A 21 19.26 23.86 -2.74
CA ALA A 21 20.07 25.07 -2.82
C ALA A 21 21.43 24.86 -2.13
N CYS A 22 21.46 24.24 -0.94
CA CYS A 22 22.72 23.87 -0.28
C CYS A 22 23.55 22.92 -1.14
N ASP A 23 22.94 21.88 -1.72
CA ASP A 23 23.65 20.95 -2.61
C ASP A 23 24.23 21.66 -3.85
N LEU A 24 23.58 22.72 -4.36
CA LEU A 24 24.06 23.53 -5.48
C LEU A 24 25.29 24.34 -5.10
N ASP A 25 25.26 24.98 -3.93
CA ASP A 25 26.37 25.76 -3.38
C ASP A 25 27.59 24.87 -3.12
N ASP A 26 27.36 23.65 -2.61
CA ASP A 26 28.39 22.64 -2.38
C ASP A 26 28.89 21.96 -3.68
N GLY A 27 28.27 22.25 -4.82
CA GLY A 27 28.63 21.66 -6.13
C GLY A 27 28.25 20.19 -6.29
N VAL A 28 27.44 19.63 -5.38
CA VAL A 28 27.01 18.22 -5.36
C VAL A 28 25.56 18.00 -5.82
N ALA A 29 24.84 19.08 -6.16
CA ALA A 29 23.50 19.01 -6.73
C ALA A 29 23.53 18.35 -8.11
N SER A 30 23.22 17.07 -8.12
CA SER A 30 23.04 16.29 -9.33
C SER A 30 22.04 15.17 -9.06
N VAL A 31 21.48 14.62 -10.14
CA VAL A 31 20.63 13.43 -10.14
C VAL A 31 21.04 12.54 -11.30
N TRP A 32 20.93 11.23 -11.11
CA TRP A 32 21.14 10.30 -12.21
C TRP A 32 20.01 10.42 -13.23
N LEU A 33 20.37 10.69 -14.50
CA LEU A 33 19.44 10.74 -15.62
C LEU A 33 19.71 9.59 -16.60
N PRO A 34 18.66 8.92 -17.12
CA PRO A 34 18.79 7.99 -18.24
C PRO A 34 19.49 8.64 -19.44
N TYR A 35 20.27 7.85 -20.20
CA TYR A 35 21.11 8.36 -21.31
C TYR A 35 20.35 9.24 -22.31
N ALA A 36 19.15 8.83 -22.72
CA ALA A 36 18.35 9.61 -23.68
C ALA A 36 17.97 11.00 -23.12
N LEU A 37 17.68 11.08 -21.81
CA LEU A 37 17.32 12.33 -21.15
C LEU A 37 18.54 13.21 -20.90
N SER A 38 19.67 12.63 -20.46
CA SER A 38 20.90 13.40 -20.26
C SER A 38 21.44 13.97 -21.57
N LYS A 39 21.28 13.24 -22.70
CA LYS A 39 21.64 13.75 -24.03
C LYS A 39 20.73 14.89 -24.49
N LYS A 40 19.42 14.77 -24.26
CA LYS A 40 18.43 15.77 -24.69
C LYS A 40 18.46 17.04 -23.83
N TYR A 41 18.68 16.89 -22.52
CA TYR A 41 18.72 17.98 -21.55
C TYR A 41 19.99 17.88 -20.68
N PRO A 42 21.13 18.39 -21.15
CA PRO A 42 22.42 18.24 -20.46
C PRO A 42 22.45 18.90 -19.07
N ALA A 43 21.75 20.02 -18.88
CA ALA A 43 21.71 20.74 -17.60
C ALA A 43 20.64 20.23 -16.62
N ALA A 44 19.70 19.38 -17.07
CA ALA A 44 18.54 18.96 -16.28
C ALA A 44 18.92 18.25 -14.98
N HIS A 45 20.11 17.64 -14.91
CA HIS A 45 20.52 16.94 -13.71
C HIS A 45 20.71 17.87 -12.50
N ARG A 46 20.89 19.19 -12.71
CA ARG A 46 21.02 20.19 -11.64
C ARG A 46 19.71 20.88 -11.30
N ASP A 47 18.71 20.76 -12.15
CA ASP A 47 17.44 21.46 -11.96
C ASP A 47 16.61 20.79 -10.87
N PHE A 48 15.99 21.60 -10.01
CA PHE A 48 15.17 21.11 -8.90
C PHE A 48 14.04 20.19 -9.36
N SER A 49 13.42 20.49 -10.52
CA SER A 49 12.31 19.72 -11.08
C SER A 49 12.66 18.28 -11.42
N TRP A 50 13.95 17.98 -11.59
CA TRP A 50 14.46 16.64 -11.90
C TRP A 50 14.98 15.90 -10.66
N GLN A 51 15.08 16.57 -9.51
CA GLN A 51 15.56 15.97 -8.28
C GLN A 51 14.52 15.04 -7.66
N PHE A 52 14.97 14.01 -6.96
CA PHE A 52 14.07 13.15 -6.20
C PHE A 52 13.42 13.93 -5.05
N LEU A 53 12.09 13.88 -4.99
CA LEU A 53 11.32 14.44 -3.87
C LEU A 53 11.67 13.74 -2.55
N PHE A 54 11.88 12.42 -2.60
CA PHE A 54 12.33 11.60 -1.47
C PHE A 54 13.78 11.18 -1.70
N ALA A 55 14.68 12.14 -1.55
CA ALA A 55 16.10 11.93 -1.67
C ALA A 55 16.70 11.29 -0.41
N SER A 56 17.72 10.45 -0.60
CA SER A 56 18.57 9.94 0.47
C SER A 56 19.32 11.09 1.15
N PRO A 57 19.48 11.05 2.48
CA PRO A 57 20.33 12.00 3.19
C PRO A 57 21.81 11.82 2.82
N ARG A 58 22.20 10.63 2.32
CA ARG A 58 23.56 10.31 1.91
C ARG A 58 23.75 10.55 0.42
N LEU A 59 24.92 11.08 0.07
CA LEU A 59 25.37 11.19 -1.31
C LEU A 59 25.85 9.83 -1.82
N ALA A 60 25.60 9.56 -3.09
CA ALA A 60 26.11 8.42 -3.83
C ALA A 60 27.03 8.92 -4.94
N LYS A 61 28.08 8.15 -5.24
CA LYS A 61 28.99 8.43 -6.35
C LYS A 61 28.45 7.76 -7.61
N ASP A 62 28.30 8.52 -8.70
CA ASP A 62 28.00 7.97 -10.01
C ASP A 62 29.22 7.17 -10.53
N PRO A 63 29.09 5.86 -10.81
CA PRO A 63 30.19 5.08 -11.37
C PRO A 63 30.62 5.54 -12.77
N ARG A 64 29.76 6.27 -13.52
CA ARG A 64 30.03 6.69 -14.90
C ARG A 64 30.74 8.03 -14.98
N THR A 65 30.33 8.99 -14.15
CA THR A 65 30.81 10.38 -14.20
C THR A 65 31.73 10.71 -13.03
N GLY A 66 31.74 9.90 -11.97
CA GLY A 66 32.46 10.17 -10.72
C GLY A 66 31.83 11.25 -9.85
N MET A 67 30.76 11.91 -10.31
CA MET A 67 30.09 12.98 -9.59
C MET A 67 29.29 12.44 -8.41
N LEU A 68 29.27 13.21 -7.32
CA LEU A 68 28.39 12.96 -6.21
C LEU A 68 26.99 13.47 -6.53
N HIS A 69 25.97 12.71 -6.15
CA HIS A 69 24.57 13.09 -6.32
C HIS A 69 23.71 12.47 -5.21
N ARG A 70 22.50 13.00 -5.04
CA ARG A 70 21.50 12.38 -4.16
C ARG A 70 20.67 11.37 -4.94
N HIS A 71 20.68 10.12 -4.48
CA HIS A 71 19.75 9.11 -4.98
C HIS A 71 18.40 9.20 -4.27
N HIS A 72 17.37 8.53 -4.78
CA HIS A 72 16.15 8.30 -4.01
C HIS A 72 16.46 7.50 -2.73
N LEU A 73 15.55 7.56 -1.76
CA LEU A 73 15.62 6.69 -0.57
C LEU A 73 15.86 5.23 -0.97
N ALA A 74 16.69 4.53 -0.19
CA ALA A 74 16.97 3.14 -0.43
C ALA A 74 15.67 2.31 -0.39
N PHE A 75 15.58 1.33 -1.28
CA PHE A 75 14.34 0.57 -1.51
C PHE A 75 13.83 -0.15 -0.24
N ASP A 76 14.74 -0.59 0.62
CA ASP A 76 14.46 -1.27 1.88
C ASP A 76 14.01 -0.34 3.01
N THR A 77 14.32 0.95 2.93
CA THR A 77 14.07 1.93 4.00
C THR A 77 12.59 1.93 4.37
N PHE A 78 11.70 2.04 3.39
CA PHE A 78 10.25 2.00 3.62
C PHE A 78 9.81 0.68 4.26
N GLN A 79 10.34 -0.46 3.78
CA GLN A 79 9.96 -1.78 4.29
C GLN A 79 10.36 -1.99 5.75
N VAL A 80 11.56 -1.51 6.14
CA VAL A 80 12.05 -1.58 7.52
C VAL A 80 11.17 -0.75 8.45
N HIS A 81 10.86 0.49 8.08
CA HIS A 81 9.97 1.35 8.87
C HIS A 81 8.55 0.80 8.95
N LEU A 82 8.04 0.25 7.84
CA LEU A 82 6.73 -0.38 7.81
C LEU A 82 6.66 -1.58 8.76
N ARG A 83 7.66 -2.47 8.74
CA ARG A 83 7.69 -3.65 9.64
C ARG A 83 7.60 -3.22 11.10
N ARG A 84 8.35 -2.19 11.49
CA ARG A 84 8.30 -1.62 12.86
C ARG A 84 6.91 -1.09 13.20
N ALA A 85 6.27 -0.35 12.28
CA ALA A 85 4.94 0.18 12.48
C ALA A 85 3.88 -0.92 12.61
N VAL A 86 3.99 -1.98 11.81
CA VAL A 86 3.09 -3.16 11.83
C VAL A 86 3.19 -3.90 13.16
N THR A 87 4.42 -4.12 13.65
CA THR A 87 4.66 -4.71 14.98
C THR A 87 4.11 -3.83 16.09
N ALA A 88 4.37 -2.51 16.06
CA ALA A 88 3.87 -1.57 17.05
C ALA A 88 2.33 -1.48 17.07
N ALA A 89 1.68 -1.68 15.92
CA ALA A 89 0.23 -1.72 15.79
C ALA A 89 -0.40 -3.06 16.25
N GLY A 90 0.39 -4.06 16.67
CA GLY A 90 -0.11 -5.37 17.09
C GLY A 90 -0.73 -6.20 15.96
N LEU A 91 -0.37 -5.91 14.71
CA LEU A 91 -0.91 -6.62 13.55
C LEU A 91 -0.20 -7.97 13.37
N LEU A 92 -0.97 -9.05 13.46
CA LEU A 92 -0.47 -10.42 13.26
C LEU A 92 -0.30 -10.80 11.78
N LYS A 93 -0.93 -10.05 10.88
CA LYS A 93 -0.88 -10.32 9.43
C LYS A 93 0.41 -9.78 8.82
N HIS A 94 0.90 -10.46 7.78
CA HIS A 94 1.99 -9.94 6.98
C HIS A 94 1.53 -8.71 6.17
N VAL A 95 2.18 -7.57 6.40
CA VAL A 95 1.85 -6.29 5.75
C VAL A 95 3.07 -5.78 5.00
N THR A 96 2.90 -5.48 3.71
CA THR A 96 3.90 -4.90 2.81
C THR A 96 3.37 -3.65 2.13
N SER A 97 4.21 -2.97 1.34
CA SER A 97 3.76 -1.87 0.46
C SER A 97 2.61 -2.30 -0.47
N HIS A 98 2.65 -3.53 -0.98
CA HIS A 98 1.61 -4.08 -1.84
C HIS A 98 0.28 -4.23 -1.09
N THR A 99 0.30 -4.55 0.21
CA THR A 99 -0.92 -4.62 1.04
C THR A 99 -1.69 -3.31 1.01
N PHE A 100 -1.03 -2.15 1.11
CA PHE A 100 -1.70 -0.86 1.02
C PHE A 100 -2.33 -0.62 -0.35
N ARG A 101 -1.62 -0.98 -1.44
CA ARG A 101 -2.16 -0.90 -2.80
C ARG A 101 -3.40 -1.78 -2.95
N HIS A 102 -3.37 -2.98 -2.37
CA HIS A 102 -4.53 -3.87 -2.39
C HIS A 102 -5.70 -3.30 -1.59
N CYS A 103 -5.47 -2.83 -0.36
CA CYS A 103 -6.50 -2.19 0.44
C CYS A 103 -7.12 -0.97 -0.24
N PHE A 104 -6.31 -0.14 -0.90
CA PHE A 104 -6.79 1.00 -1.67
C PHE A 104 -7.76 0.57 -2.78
N ALA A 105 -7.38 -0.42 -3.58
CA ALA A 105 -8.22 -0.93 -4.66
C ALA A 105 -9.52 -1.57 -4.14
N THR A 106 -9.42 -2.44 -3.13
CA THR A 106 -10.57 -3.10 -2.52
C THR A 106 -11.54 -2.10 -1.88
N HIS A 107 -11.04 -1.07 -1.18
CA HIS A 107 -11.91 -0.05 -0.57
C HIS A 107 -12.62 0.80 -1.63
N LEU A 108 -11.96 1.14 -2.74
CA LEU A 108 -12.60 1.83 -3.86
C LEU A 108 -13.71 0.97 -4.48
N LEU A 109 -13.45 -0.32 -4.66
CA LEU A 109 -14.44 -1.26 -5.18
C LEU A 109 -15.64 -1.37 -4.24
N TRP A 110 -15.41 -1.49 -2.93
CA TRP A 110 -16.48 -1.54 -1.93
C TRP A 110 -17.30 -0.25 -1.86
N ALA A 111 -16.70 0.89 -2.17
CA ALA A 111 -17.38 2.18 -2.31
C ALA A 111 -18.17 2.32 -3.63
N GLY A 112 -18.18 1.28 -4.48
CA GLY A 112 -18.90 1.27 -5.76
C GLY A 112 -18.14 1.93 -6.91
N THR A 113 -16.83 2.17 -6.77
CA THR A 113 -16.01 2.72 -7.86
C THR A 113 -15.91 1.70 -8.98
N ASP A 114 -16.14 2.15 -10.22
CA ASP A 114 -16.01 1.31 -11.40
C ASP A 114 -14.60 0.71 -11.57
N ILE A 115 -14.54 -0.55 -11.97
CA ILE A 115 -13.30 -1.31 -12.05
C ILE A 115 -12.33 -0.75 -13.10
N ARG A 116 -12.81 -0.14 -14.19
CA ARG A 116 -11.95 0.51 -15.19
C ARG A 116 -11.33 1.78 -14.63
N SER A 117 -12.09 2.53 -13.81
CA SER A 117 -11.56 3.68 -13.09
C SER A 117 -10.45 3.28 -12.11
N ILE A 118 -10.66 2.18 -11.36
CA ILE A 118 -9.63 1.62 -10.47
C ILE A 118 -8.39 1.16 -11.26
N GLN A 119 -8.60 0.48 -12.39
CA GLN A 119 -7.53 0.03 -13.29
C GLN A 119 -6.64 1.20 -13.73
N GLN A 120 -7.25 2.31 -14.18
CA GLN A 120 -6.56 3.52 -14.59
C GLN A 120 -5.78 4.15 -13.43
N LEU A 121 -6.39 4.27 -12.24
CA LEU A 121 -5.73 4.83 -11.05
C LEU A 121 -4.51 4.03 -10.62
N LEU A 122 -4.55 2.71 -10.80
CA LEU A 122 -3.43 1.81 -10.49
C LEU A 122 -2.39 1.74 -11.61
N GLY A 123 -2.72 2.21 -12.82
CA GLY A 123 -1.86 2.11 -13.99
C GLY A 123 -1.69 0.66 -14.47
N HIS A 124 -2.73 -0.17 -14.35
CA HIS A 124 -2.71 -1.54 -14.86
C HIS A 124 -3.03 -1.57 -16.36
N ASN A 125 -2.15 -2.18 -17.16
CA ASN A 125 -2.36 -2.34 -18.60
C ASN A 125 -3.47 -3.35 -18.93
N ASP A 126 -3.77 -4.29 -18.02
CA ASP A 126 -4.82 -5.29 -18.16
C ASP A 126 -5.81 -5.21 -16.98
N VAL A 127 -7.10 -5.33 -17.27
CA VAL A 127 -8.17 -5.36 -16.27
C VAL A 127 -8.09 -6.62 -15.41
N ARG A 128 -7.58 -7.74 -15.94
CA ARG A 128 -7.39 -8.99 -15.19
C ARG A 128 -6.54 -8.80 -13.93
N THR A 129 -5.55 -7.91 -13.99
CA THR A 129 -4.71 -7.56 -12.82
C THR A 129 -5.50 -6.79 -11.75
N THR A 130 -6.63 -6.19 -12.11
CA THR A 130 -7.54 -5.46 -11.20
C THR A 130 -8.69 -6.34 -10.72
N GLU A 131 -9.10 -7.33 -11.52
CA GLU A 131 -10.13 -8.32 -11.15
C GLU A 131 -9.73 -9.15 -9.93
N ILE A 132 -8.43 -9.28 -9.60
CA ILE A 132 -7.99 -9.91 -8.34
C ILE A 132 -8.65 -9.31 -7.09
N TYR A 133 -9.10 -8.04 -7.17
CA TYR A 133 -9.75 -7.33 -6.06
C TYR A 133 -11.22 -7.66 -5.89
N THR A 134 -11.89 -8.19 -6.92
CA THR A 134 -13.33 -8.48 -6.87
C THR A 134 -13.63 -9.74 -6.08
N HIS A 135 -12.64 -10.62 -5.89
CA HIS A 135 -12.77 -11.79 -5.04
C HIS A 135 -12.84 -11.44 -3.55
N VAL A 136 -12.48 -10.21 -3.16
CA VAL A 136 -12.55 -9.78 -1.76
C VAL A 136 -13.98 -9.33 -1.45
N ARG A 137 -14.69 -10.16 -0.69
CA ARG A 137 -16.07 -9.93 -0.27
C ARG A 137 -16.28 -8.52 0.26
N ASN A 138 -17.32 -7.83 -0.24
CA ASN A 138 -17.74 -6.55 0.31
C ASN A 138 -18.44 -6.76 1.66
N PRO A 139 -17.97 -6.14 2.75
CA PRO A 139 -18.62 -6.25 4.06
C PRO A 139 -20.06 -5.70 4.06
N ASN A 140 -20.41 -4.84 3.10
CA ASN A 140 -21.75 -4.27 2.93
C ASN A 140 -22.70 -5.18 2.12
N GLU A 141 -22.21 -6.27 1.52
CA GLU A 141 -23.07 -7.22 0.81
C GLU A 141 -23.90 -8.05 1.79
N LYS A 142 -25.15 -8.31 1.40
CA LYS A 142 -26.08 -9.16 2.16
C LYS A 142 -25.39 -10.50 2.47
N ARG A 143 -25.30 -10.84 3.76
CA ARG A 143 -24.79 -12.16 4.18
C ARG A 143 -25.69 -13.24 3.59
N VAL A 144 -25.09 -14.13 2.80
CA VAL A 144 -25.70 -15.42 2.52
C VAL A 144 -25.53 -16.27 3.77
N GLU A 145 -26.63 -16.71 4.34
CA GLU A 145 -26.63 -17.65 5.46
C GLU A 145 -26.01 -18.98 5.00
N SER A 146 -25.07 -19.52 5.78
CA SER A 146 -24.47 -20.81 5.47
C SER A 146 -25.55 -21.90 5.55
N PRO A 147 -25.63 -22.83 4.58
CA PRO A 147 -26.48 -24.00 4.72
C PRO A 147 -26.23 -24.80 6.01
N LEU A 148 -25.00 -24.77 6.53
CA LEU A 148 -24.65 -25.41 7.81
C LEU A 148 -25.32 -24.71 9.01
N ASP A 149 -25.51 -23.40 8.96
CA ASP A 149 -26.19 -22.64 10.03
C ASP A 149 -27.70 -22.91 10.01
N ARG A 150 -28.27 -23.29 8.85
CA ARG A 150 -29.67 -23.73 8.71
C ARG A 150 -29.92 -25.11 9.28
N LEU A 151 -28.88 -25.93 9.39
CA LEU A 151 -28.94 -27.20 10.09
C LEU A 151 -28.92 -26.90 11.59
N GLN A 152 -30.06 -26.45 12.13
CA GLN A 152 -30.27 -26.44 13.56
C GLN A 152 -29.81 -27.79 14.11
N PHE A 153 -28.87 -27.78 15.06
CA PHE A 153 -28.43 -28.97 15.78
C PHE A 153 -29.67 -29.62 16.45
N ARG A 154 -30.37 -30.51 15.75
CA ARG A 154 -31.50 -31.29 16.29
C ARG A 154 -31.05 -32.36 17.30
N SER A 155 -29.79 -32.34 17.75
CA SER A 155 -29.22 -33.37 18.61
C SER A 155 -28.48 -32.78 19.80
N ALA A 156 -29.24 -32.47 20.86
CA ALA A 156 -28.77 -32.61 22.24
C ALA A 156 -29.95 -32.67 23.23
N GLU A 157 -31.00 -31.87 23.01
CA GLU A 157 -32.13 -31.81 23.97
C GLU A 157 -33.19 -32.91 23.77
N SER A 158 -33.36 -33.43 22.55
CA SER A 158 -34.36 -34.48 22.27
C SER A 158 -33.98 -35.86 22.82
N ALA A 159 -32.69 -36.11 23.06
CA ALA A 159 -32.18 -37.37 23.62
C ALA A 159 -32.35 -37.45 25.15
N LEU A 160 -32.28 -36.31 25.87
CA LEU A 160 -32.45 -36.26 27.32
C LEU A 160 -33.93 -36.42 27.74
N SER A 161 -34.88 -35.88 26.95
CA SER A 161 -36.33 -36.04 27.20
C SER A 161 -36.87 -37.45 26.90
N ARG A 162 -36.17 -38.27 26.11
CA ARG A 162 -36.54 -39.68 25.87
C ARG A 162 -36.03 -40.64 26.96
N ARG A 163 -34.89 -40.35 27.59
CA ARG A 163 -34.37 -41.16 28.71
C ARG A 163 -35.18 -40.98 30.00
N GLN A 164 -35.71 -39.80 30.27
CA GLN A 164 -36.52 -39.55 31.48
C GLN A 164 -37.93 -40.14 31.43
N ARG A 165 -38.44 -40.49 30.23
CA ARG A 165 -39.75 -41.14 30.08
C ARG A 165 -39.73 -42.66 30.23
N HIS A 166 -38.55 -43.30 30.19
CA HIS A 166 -38.46 -44.75 30.30
C HIS A 166 -38.18 -45.23 31.74
N LEU A 167 -37.71 -44.36 32.63
CA LEU A 167 -37.54 -44.66 34.06
C LEU A 167 -38.82 -44.42 34.91
N ALA A 168 -39.92 -43.98 34.31
CA ALA A 168 -41.17 -43.69 35.03
C ALA A 168 -42.35 -44.62 34.66
N THR A 169 -42.07 -45.77 34.03
CA THR A 169 -43.11 -46.74 33.60
C THR A 169 -42.81 -48.18 34.04
N THR A 170 -41.89 -48.35 34.99
CA THR A 170 -41.62 -49.62 35.69
C THR A 170 -41.69 -49.35 37.18
N ASP A 171 -42.91 -49.24 37.69
CA ASP A 171 -43.33 -49.53 39.07
C ASP A 171 -44.83 -49.88 39.02
#